data_AF-A0A7X7NUF5-F1
#
_entry.id   AF-A0A7X7NUF5-F1
#
_cell.length_a   1.000
_cell.length_b   1.000
_cell.length_c   1.000
_cell.angle_alpha   90.00
_cell.angle_beta   90.00
_cell.angle_gamma   90.00
#
_symmetry.space_group_name_H-M   'P 1'
#
loop_
_entity.id
_entity.type
_entity.pdbx_description
1 polymer ?
#
loop_
_entity_poly.entity_id
_entity_poly.type
_entity_poly.pdbx_seq_one_letter_code
_entity_poly.pdbx_strand_id
1 'polypeptide(L)' 'MEKLIKNIRLLAVISPVVVILLIYFVDINSATVKSLVAGSVTVICALQFYLLDKLEKENKK' A
#
# COMPACT_ATOMS: atom_id res chain seq x y z
N MET A 1 -14.63 -13.75 9.75
CA MET A 1 -13.92 -13.02 8.68
C MET A 1 -13.35 -11.68 9.12
N GLU A 2 -13.90 -10.99 10.13
CA GLU A 2 -13.39 -9.67 10.57
C GLU A 2 -11.90 -9.64 10.95
N LYS A 3 -11.38 -10.69 11.62
CA LYS A 3 -9.95 -10.78 11.97
C LYS A 3 -9.04 -10.84 10.73
N LEU A 4 -9.47 -11.51 9.67
CA LEU A 4 -8.72 -11.58 8.40
C LEU A 4 -8.71 -10.22 7.70
N ILE A 5 -9.85 -9.53 7.64
CA ILE A 5 -9.93 -8.19 7.04
C ILE A 5 -9.05 -7.18 7.81
N LYS A 6 -9.03 -7.25 9.15
CA LYS A 6 -8.11 -6.45 9.98
C LYS A 6 -6.64 -6.73 9.67
N ASN A 7 -6.24 -8.00 9.51
CA ASN A 7 -4.86 -8.35 9.16
C ASN A 7 -4.48 -7.88 7.74
N ILE A 8 -5.39 -8.01 6.77
CA ILE A 8 -5.16 -7.53 5.39
C ILE A 8 -5.03 -6.00 5.38
N ARG A 9 -5.84 -5.28 6.17
CA ARG A 9 -5.75 -3.83 6.35
C ARG A 9 -4.38 -3.42 6.89
N LEU A 10 -3.90 -4.14 7.91
CA LEU A 10 -2.55 -3.93 8.48
C LEU A 10 -1.46 -4.17 7.45
N LEU A 11 -1.56 -5.25 6.67
CA LEU A 11 -0.59 -5.58 5.62
C LEU A 11 -0.57 -4.52 4.50
N ALA A 12 -1.74 -4.01 4.10
CA ALA A 12 -1.88 -2.95 3.11
C ALA A 12 -1.28 -1.60 3.56
N VAL A 13 -1.19 -1.35 4.88
CA VAL A 13 -0.52 -0.17 5.46
C VAL A 13 0.98 -0.39 5.60
N ILE A 14 1.41 -1.60 5.99
CA ILE A 14 2.83 -1.91 6.19
C ILE A 14 3.58 -1.99 4.84
N SER A 15 2.93 -2.52 3.80
CA SER A 15 3.51 -2.66 2.46
C SER A 15 4.10 -1.36 1.88
N PRO A 16 3.38 -0.21 1.81
CA PRO A 16 3.93 1.03 1.29
C PRO A 16 5.08 1.57 2.15
N VAL A 17 5.00 1.44 3.47
CA VAL A 17 6.05 1.91 4.38
C VAL A 17 7.38 1.18 4.12
N VAL A 18 7.32 -0.13 3.95
CA VAL A 18 8.51 -0.96 3.63
C VAL A 18 9.08 -0.59 2.26
N VAL A 19 8.22 -0.39 1.25
CA VAL A 19 8.68 -0.02 -0.10
C VAL A 19 9.29 1.38 -0.12
N ILE A 20 8.71 2.34 0.60
CA ILE A 20 9.30 3.69 0.74
C ILE A 20 10.67 3.60 1.42
N LEU A 21 10.79 2.88 2.55
CA LEU A 21 12.07 2.67 3.22
C LEU A 21 13.12 2.06 2.29
N LEU A 22 12.74 1.06 1.48
CA LEU A 22 13.63 0.46 0.48
C LEU A 22 14.07 1.45 -0.60
N ILE A 23 13.19 2.33 -1.10
CA ILE A 23 13.57 3.35 -2.09
C ILE A 23 14.57 4.36 -1.53
N TYR A 24 14.48 4.67 -0.23
CA TYR A 24 15.43 5.55 0.45
C TYR A 24 16.75 4.85 0.80
N PHE A 25 16.72 3.54 1.12
CA PHE A 25 17.90 2.74 1.44
C PHE A 25 18.69 2.29 0.22
N VAL A 26 18.01 1.94 -0.87
CA VAL A 26 18.66 1.61 -2.14
C VAL A 26 19.11 2.94 -2.74
N ASP A 27 20.43 3.10 -2.92
CA ASP A 27 21.08 4.29 -3.46
C ASP A 27 20.79 4.47 -4.96
N ILE A 28 19.51 4.55 -5.30
CA ILE A 28 19.05 4.90 -6.63
C ILE A 28 19.33 6.39 -6.79
N ASN A 29 20.49 6.71 -7.36
CA ASN A 29 21.07 8.04 -7.53
C ASN A 29 20.23 9.01 -8.41
N SER A 30 18.97 8.68 -8.69
CA SER A 30 18.04 9.46 -9.52
C SER A 30 16.79 9.83 -8.72
N ALA A 31 16.67 11.12 -8.41
CA ALA A 31 15.48 11.71 -7.78
C ALA A 31 14.20 11.42 -8.56
N THR A 32 14.30 11.32 -9.89
CA THR A 32 13.19 10.99 -10.80
C THR A 32 12.67 9.58 -10.56
N VAL A 33 13.56 8.60 -10.38
CA VAL A 33 13.15 7.22 -10.09
C VAL A 33 12.53 7.11 -8.70
N LYS A 34 13.09 7.81 -7.70
CA LYS A 34 12.50 7.87 -6.35
C LYS A 34 11.06 8.40 -6.38
N SER A 35 10.83 9.50 -7.08
CA SER A 35 9.49 10.09 -7.23
C SER A 35 8.53 9.18 -8.01
N LEU A 36 9.01 8.51 -9.06
CA LEU A 36 8.19 7.62 -9.87
C LEU A 36 7.74 6.39 -9.06
N VAL A 37 8.65 5.78 -8.30
CA VAL A 37 8.34 4.61 -7.47
C VAL A 37 7.46 5.02 -6.28
N ALA A 38 7.71 6.17 -5.64
CA ALA A 38 6.83 6.68 -4.59
C ALA A 38 5.40 6.94 -5.12
N GLY A 39 5.27 7.52 -6.31
CA GLY A 39 3.99 7.76 -6.97
C GLY A 39 3.24 6.46 -7.29
N SER A 40 3.91 5.48 -7.88
CA SER A 40 3.29 4.19 -8.24
C SER A 40 2.86 3.40 -7.00
N VAL A 41 3.66 3.40 -5.93
CA VAL A 41 3.30 2.79 -4.64
C VAL A 41 2.07 3.46 -4.04
N THR A 42 1.99 4.79 -4.10
CA THR A 42 0.83 5.55 -3.61
C THR A 42 -0.46 5.15 -4.34
N VAL A 43 -0.41 5.02 -5.68
CA VAL A 43 -1.56 4.59 -6.48
C VAL A 43 -1.98 3.17 -6.15
N ILE A 44 -1.02 2.24 -6.02
CA ILE A 44 -1.30 0.84 -5.67
C ILE A 44 -1.95 0.76 -4.28
N CYS A 45 -1.46 1.52 -3.31
CA CYS A 45 -2.04 1.54 -1.96
C CYS A 45 -3.44 2.15 -1.92
N ALA A 46 -3.68 3.24 -2.66
CA ALA A 46 -5.02 3.80 -2.78
C ALA A 46 -6.00 2.76 -3.37
N LEU A 47 -5.57 2.01 -4.38
CA LEU A 47 -6.37 0.95 -4.99
C LEU A 47 -6.64 -0.22 -4.02
N GLN A 48 -5.62 -0.67 -3.27
CA GLN A 48 -5.79 -1.72 -2.26
C GLN A 48 -6.77 -1.30 -1.17
N PHE A 49 -6.67 -0.06 -0.68
CA PHE A 49 -7.60 0.48 0.31
C PHE A 49 -9.02 0.58 -0.21
N TYR A 50 -9.20 1.03 -1.46
CA TYR A 50 -10.51 1.09 -2.09
C TYR A 50 -11.16 -0.28 -2.23
N LEU A 51 -10.40 -1.29 -2.70
CA LEU A 51 -10.87 -2.67 -2.81
C LEU A 51 -11.23 -3.25 -1.43
N LEU A 52 -10.43 -2.95 -0.41
CA LEU A 52 -10.69 -3.40 0.95
C LEU A 52 -11.97 -2.79 1.53
N ASP A 53 -12.18 -1.49 1.33
CA ASP A 53 -13.41 -0.78 1.77
C ASP A 53 -14.64 -1.34 1.06
N LYS A 54 -14.53 -1.63 -0.24
CA LYS A 54 -15.60 -2.27 -1.00
C LYS A 54 -15.92 -3.68 -0.47
N LEU A 55 -14.90 -4.49 -0.20
CA LEU A 55 -15.05 -5.82 0.40
C LEU A 55 -15.69 -5.76 1.79
N GLU A 56 -15.31 -4.79 2.61
CA GLU A 56 -15.90 -4.63 3.95
C GLU A 56 -17.38 -4.23 3.87
N LYS A 57 -17.75 -3.36 2.93
CA LYS A 57 -19.15 -2.98 2.67
C LYS A 57 -19.99 -4.15 2.15
N GLU A 58 -19.45 -4.97 1.26
CA GLU A 58 -20.15 -6.17 0.78
C GLU A 58 -20.28 -7.24 1.86
N ASN A 59 -19.27 -7.41 2.73
CA ASN A 59 -19.30 -8.42 3.79
C ASN A 59 -20.14 -8.03 5.02
N LYS A 60 -20.65 -6.79 5.08
CA LYS A 60 -21.61 -6.32 6.09
C LYS A 60 -23.07 -6.45 5.66
N LYS A 61 -23.34 -6.91 4.43
CA LYS A 61 -24.66 -7.35 3.96
C LYS A 61 -24.86 -8.83 4.21
#